data_AF-A0A1F4DC67-F1
#
_entry.id   AF-A0A1F4DC67-F1
#
_cell.length_a   1.000
_cell.length_b   1.000
_cell.length_c   1.000
_cell.angle_alpha   90.00
_cell.angle_beta   90.00
_cell.angle_gamma   90.00
#
_symmetry.space_group_name_H-M   'P 1'
#
loop_
_entity.id
_entity.type
_entity.pdbx_description
1 polymer ?
#
loop_
_entity_poly.entity_id
_entity_poly.type
_entity_poly.pdbx_seq_one_letter_code
_entity_poly.pdbx_strand_id
1 'polypeptide(L)' 'MDTGWHAWFAPAKTPDKIITRICSAIHKALQLPELREFYLVSGYQPTADPPARFQQSFQADLKRWGELVRLAKIVPK' A
#
# COMPACT_ATOMS: atom_id res chain seq x y z
N MET A 1 5.65 16.81 -2.89
CA MET A 1 4.58 16.31 -3.75
C MET A 1 4.04 15.07 -3.07
N ASP A 2 2.82 15.11 -2.53
CA ASP A 2 2.18 13.92 -1.98
C ASP A 2 1.74 13.04 -3.18
N THR A 3 2.66 12.22 -3.70
CA THR A 3 2.34 11.21 -4.72
C THR A 3 1.52 10.10 -4.04
N GLY A 4 0.34 9.81 -4.58
CA GLY A 4 -0.53 8.75 -4.07
C GLY A 4 0.16 7.38 -4.10
N TRP A 5 -0.34 6.46 -3.28
CA TRP A 5 0.17 5.09 -3.20
C TRP A 5 -0.90 4.07 -3.56
N HIS A 6 -0.44 2.88 -3.96
CA HIS A 6 -1.27 1.71 -4.17
C HIS A 6 -0.93 0.64 -3.13
N ALA A 7 -1.93 -0.11 -2.69
CA ALA A 7 -1.74 -1.22 -1.78
C ALA A 7 -2.74 -2.34 -2.06
N TRP A 8 -2.41 -3.52 -1.54
CA TRP A 8 -3.23 -4.72 -1.67
C TRP A 8 -3.87 -5.02 -0.32
N PHE A 9 -5.16 -5.32 -0.35
CA PHE A 9 -5.94 -5.66 0.84
C PHE A 9 -6.56 -7.04 0.69
N ALA A 10 -6.70 -7.74 1.81
CA ALA A 10 -7.42 -9.00 1.90
C ALA A 10 -8.62 -8.82 2.85
N PRO A 11 -9.67 -9.66 2.74
CA PRO A 11 -10.79 -9.64 3.68
C PRO A 11 -10.33 -9.75 5.13
N ALA A 12 -11.10 -9.13 6.03
CA ALA A 12 -10.87 -9.26 7.46
C ALA A 12 -10.85 -10.75 7.87
N LYS A 13 -9.95 -11.10 8.79
CA LYS A 13 -9.74 -12.47 9.30
C LYS A 13 -9.21 -13.47 8.27
N THR A 14 -8.64 -13.01 7.15
CA THR A 14 -7.86 -13.88 6.27
C THR A 14 -6.74 -14.56 7.07
N PRO A 15 -6.60 -15.90 7.04
CA PRO A 15 -5.57 -16.57 7.83
C PRO A 15 -4.15 -16.12 7.48
N ASP A 16 -3.30 -15.98 8.49
CA ASP A 16 -1.92 -15.48 8.33
C ASP A 16 -1.13 -16.25 7.28
N LYS A 17 -1.29 -17.58 7.22
CA LYS A 17 -0.63 -18.41 6.20
C LYS A 17 -0.93 -17.98 4.76
N ILE A 18 -2.14 -17.48 4.51
CA ILE A 18 -2.57 -16.99 3.20
C ILE A 18 -1.97 -15.62 2.94
N ILE A 19 -1.99 -14.73 3.93
CA ILE A 19 -1.33 -13.42 3.86
C ILE A 19 0.15 -13.59 3.53
N THR A 20 0.87 -14.44 4.28
CA THR A 20 2.29 -14.72 4.04
C THR A 20 2.53 -15.25 2.62
N ARG A 21 1.69 -16.16 2.13
CA ARG A 21 1.80 -16.70 0.77
C ARG A 21 1.63 -15.61 -0.29
N ILE A 22 0.62 -14.74 -0.14
CA ILE A 22 0.35 -13.64 -1.06
C ILE A 22 1.51 -12.63 -1.04
N CYS A 23 1.94 -12.18 0.14
CA CYS A 23 3.05 -11.22 0.27
C CYS A 23 4.35 -11.77 -0.32
N SER A 24 4.65 -13.06 -0.12
CA SER A 24 5.82 -13.70 -0.74
C SER A 24 5.72 -13.73 -2.27
N ALA A 25 4.54 -14.04 -2.82
CA ALA A 25 4.33 -14.03 -4.26
C ALA A 25 4.50 -12.63 -4.87
N ILE A 26 3.95 -11.59 -4.22
CA ILE A 26 4.12 -10.18 -4.61
C ILE A 26 5.60 -9.81 -4.61
N HIS A 27 6.31 -10.12 -3.52
CA HIS A 27 7.73 -9.80 -3.39
C HIS A 27 8.54 -10.41 -4.53
N LYS A 28 8.29 -11.68 -4.87
CA LYS A 28 8.95 -12.34 -6.00
C LYS A 28 8.59 -11.70 -7.34
N ALA A 29 7.31 -11.38 -7.57
CA ALA A 29 6.86 -10.75 -8.81
C ALA A 29 7.53 -9.38 -9.02
N LEU A 30 7.63 -8.56 -7.97
CA LEU A 30 8.27 -7.23 -8.06
C LEU A 30 9.80 -7.27 -8.23
N GLN A 31 10.42 -8.44 -8.10
CA GLN A 31 11.82 -8.68 -8.43
C GLN A 31 12.02 -9.05 -9.91
N LEU A 32 10.96 -9.39 -10.65
CA LEU A 32 11.07 -9.65 -12.08
C LEU A 32 11.47 -8.34 -12.81
N PRO A 33 12.57 -8.33 -13.59
CA PRO A 33 13.06 -7.10 -14.22
C PRO A 33 12.01 -6.41 -15.08
N GLU A 34 11.27 -7.17 -15.88
CA GLU A 34 10.19 -6.68 -16.76
C GLU A 34 9.08 -5.96 -15.99
N LEU A 35 8.64 -6.50 -14.85
CA LEU A 35 7.61 -5.86 -14.02
C LEU A 35 8.17 -4.63 -13.32
N ARG A 36 9.41 -4.70 -12.82
CA ARG A 36 10.05 -3.57 -12.17
C ARG A 36 10.23 -2.41 -13.13
N GLU A 37 10.69 -2.67 -14.35
CA GLU A 37 10.82 -1.67 -15.41
C GLU A 37 9.48 -1.09 -15.81
N PHE A 38 8.46 -1.93 -15.99
CA PHE A 38 7.10 -1.48 -16.28
C PHE A 38 6.58 -0.47 -15.24
N TYR A 39 6.75 -0.76 -13.95
CA TYR A 39 6.33 0.16 -12.89
C TYR A 39 7.14 1.46 -12.89
N LEU A 40 8.47 1.37 -13.05
CA LEU A 40 9.35 2.55 -13.05
C LEU A 40 9.04 3.49 -14.22
N VAL A 41 8.89 2.96 -15.44
CA VAL A 41 8.51 3.74 -16.63
C VAL A 41 7.12 4.35 -16.49
N SER A 42 6.22 3.67 -15.77
CA SER A 42 4.89 4.17 -15.46
C SER A 42 4.86 5.18 -14.30
N GLY A 43 6.01 5.57 -13.75
CA GLY A 43 6.13 6.58 -12.68
C GLY A 43 5.87 6.03 -11.27
N TYR A 44 5.82 4.71 -11.11
CA TYR A 44 5.66 4.05 -9.81
C TYR A 44 6.99 3.58 -9.24
N GLN A 45 7.09 3.61 -7.91
CA GLN A 45 8.19 2.99 -7.17
C GLN A 45 7.68 1.68 -6.55
N PRO A 46 7.97 0.51 -7.15
CA PRO A 46 7.51 -0.77 -6.60
C PRO A 46 8.18 -1.06 -5.26
N THR A 47 7.36 -1.26 -4.22
CA THR A 47 7.78 -1.64 -2.87
C THR A 47 7.15 -2.97 -2.47
N ALA A 48 7.85 -3.74 -1.65
CA ALA A 48 7.38 -5.03 -1.14
C ALA A 48 7.54 -5.07 0.38
N ASP A 49 6.98 -4.05 1.04
CA ASP A 49 7.08 -3.89 2.49
C ASP A 49 6.40 -5.06 3.23
N PRO A 50 6.95 -5.49 4.38
CA PRO A 50 6.28 -6.45 5.23
C PRO A 50 4.89 -5.94 5.67
N PRO A 51 3.89 -6.83 5.84
CA PRO A 51 2.52 -6.43 6.22
C PRO A 51 2.46 -5.51 7.44
N ALA A 52 3.25 -5.80 8.48
CA ALA A 52 3.31 -4.99 9.68
C ALA A 52 3.83 -3.57 9.44
N ARG A 53 4.82 -3.41 8.55
CA ARG A 53 5.36 -2.09 8.17
C ARG A 53 4.30 -1.31 7.38
N PHE A 54 3.66 -1.95 6.41
CA PHE A 54 2.59 -1.31 5.65
C PHE A 54 1.43 -0.86 6.55
N GLN A 55 1.02 -1.70 7.51
CA GLN A 55 -0.04 -1.36 8.45
C GLN A 55 0.28 -0.09 9.25
N GLN A 56 1.53 0.09 9.69
CA GLN A 56 1.95 1.31 10.40
C GLN A 56 1.85 2.55 9.50
N SER A 57 2.39 2.49 8.28
CA SER A 57 2.31 3.61 7.33
C SER A 57 0.87 3.96 6.96
N PHE A 58 0.02 2.95 6.73
CA PHE A 58 -1.39 3.14 6.41
C PHE A 58 -2.14 3.85 7.56
N GLN A 59 -1.91 3.45 8.81
CA GLN A 59 -2.53 4.10 9.97
C GLN A 59 -2.05 5.56 10.15
N ALA A 60 -0.77 5.82 9.88
CA ALA A 60 -0.24 7.19 9.90
C ALA A 60 -0.89 8.07 8.83
N ASP A 61 -1.03 7.55 7.61
CA ASP A 61 -1.69 8.27 6.52
C ASP A 61 -3.17 8.52 6.80
N LEU A 62 -3.91 7.51 7.27
CA LEU A 62 -5.30 7.67 7.67
C LEU A 62 -5.47 8.79 8.71
N LYS A 63 -4.58 8.84 9.71
CA LYS A 63 -4.60 9.89 10.73
C LYS A 63 -4.33 11.27 10.13
N ARG A 64 -3.27 11.39 9.32
CA ARG A 64 -2.89 12.66 8.67
C ARG A 64 -4.01 13.20 7.79
N TRP A 65 -4.56 12.37 6.90
CA TRP A 65 -5.60 12.79 5.98
C TRP A 65 -6.92 13.06 6.70
N GLY A 66 -7.28 12.26 7.70
CA GLY A 66 -8.46 12.51 8.53
C GLY A 66 -8.40 13.87 9.26
N GLU A 67 -7.23 14.24 9.78
CA GLU A 67 -7.03 15.55 10.41
C GLU A 67 -7.16 16.70 9.39
N LEU A 68 -6.56 16.55 8.20
CA LEU A 68 -6.65 17.55 7.14
C LEU A 68 -8.10 17.77 6.67
N VAL A 69 -8.87 16.70 6.46
CA VAL A 69 -10.28 16.76 6.10
C VAL A 69 -11.08 17.53 7.16
N ARG A 70 -10.84 17.26 8.45
CA ARG A 70 -11.49 17.96 9.57
C ARG A 70 -11.14 19.44 9.60
N LEU A 71 -9.87 19.80 9.43
CA LEU A 71 -9.41 21.19 9.40
C LEU A 71 -9.98 21.96 8.20
N ALA A 72 -10.06 21.31 7.04
CA ALA A 72 -10.63 21.87 5.82
C ALA A 72 -12.17 21.96 5.84
N LYS A 73 -12.84 21.44 6.89
CA LYS A 73 -14.31 21.40 7.03
C LYS A 73 -15.00 20.71 5.84
N ILE A 74 -14.33 19.70 5.26
CA ILE A 74 -14.90 18.90 4.17
C ILE A 74 -15.84 17.87 4.79
N VAL A 75 -17.09 17.84 4.33
CA VAL A 75 -18.11 16.88 4.79
C VAL A 75 -18.35 15.81 3.73
N PRO A 76 -18.61 14.54 4.12
CA PRO A 76 -19.05 13.51 3.19
C PRO A 76 -20.33 13.97 2.46
N LYS A 77 -20.44 13.64 1.17
CA LYS A 77 -21.69 13.76 0.42
C LYS A 77 -22.53 12.51 0.59
#